data_AF-A0A5K7XYF4-F1
#
_entry.id   AF-A0A5K7XYF4-F1
#
_cell.length_a   1.000
_cell.length_b   1.000
_cell.length_c   1.000
_cell.angle_alpha   90.00
_cell.angle_beta   90.00
_cell.angle_gamma   90.00
#
_symmetry.space_group_name_H-M   'P 1'
#
loop_
_entity.id
_entity.type
_entity.pdbx_description
1 polymer ?
#
loop_
_entity_poly.entity_id
_entity_poly.type
_entity_poly.pdbx_seq_one_letter_code
_entity_poly.pdbx_strand_id
1 'polypeptide(L)'
;MRWLHEEQGVETDHQAKKIDSEKRRIKACLRSMPSASISEKALHAYWQQLETRIEAGKTSHTSARLALRAAAALLLATDREGQRLPQQGDVDNYLQAVPGQAASVTGFTNFLNRQHATTLAPRVDVKRARKRRKETLARTLMTMARCADQGEAWREAWIVAAMEYFHDTKVTQKMLRQLTVERTTDGIQVVMSDVTYWLPLDIEC
;
A
#
# COMPACT_ATOMS: atom_id res chain seq x y z
N MET A 1 7.56 17.15 29.07
CA MET A 1 7.14 18.55 28.81
C MET A 1 5.95 18.95 29.69
N ARG A 2 5.87 18.51 30.96
CA ARG A 2 4.77 18.90 31.88
C ARG A 2 5.16 20.14 32.70
N TRP A 3 6.43 20.19 33.11
CA TRP A 3 7.06 21.31 33.82
C TRP A 3 6.96 22.68 33.10
N LEU A 4 7.11 22.76 31.76
CA LEU A 4 7.09 24.04 31.05
C LEU A 4 5.69 24.70 31.02
N HIS A 5 4.64 23.89 31.11
CA HIS A 5 3.25 24.36 31.12
C HIS A 5 2.85 24.87 32.52
N GLU A 6 3.39 24.27 33.58
CA GLU A 6 3.03 24.59 34.96
C GLU A 6 3.72 25.88 35.46
N GLU A 7 4.88 26.26 34.93
CA GLU A 7 5.68 27.38 35.47
C GLU A 7 5.77 28.65 34.57
N GLN A 8 5.49 28.57 33.26
CA GLN A 8 5.74 29.70 32.33
C GLN A 8 4.57 30.13 31.43
N GLY A 9 3.39 29.49 31.52
CA GLY A 9 2.24 29.87 30.68
C GLY A 9 2.48 29.71 29.17
N VAL A 10 3.49 28.94 28.77
CA VAL A 10 3.82 28.68 27.37
C VAL A 10 2.92 27.55 26.86
N GLU A 11 1.82 27.93 26.20
CA GLU A 11 0.95 26.97 25.52
C GLU A 11 1.63 26.46 24.25
N THR A 12 1.90 25.16 24.20
CA THR A 12 2.55 24.56 23.03
C THR A 12 1.58 24.51 21.86
N ASP A 13 1.89 25.25 20.79
CA ASP A 13 1.15 25.14 19.53
C ASP A 13 1.37 23.76 18.90
N HIS A 14 0.39 22.88 19.11
CA HIS A 14 0.36 21.53 18.56
C HIS A 14 0.40 21.50 17.03
N GLN A 15 -0.16 22.52 16.37
CA GLN A 15 -0.16 22.65 14.92
C GLN A 15 1.23 23.04 14.41
N ALA A 16 1.90 24.00 15.04
CA ALA A 16 3.28 24.36 14.71
C ALA A 16 4.23 23.17 14.86
N LYS A 17 4.10 22.40 15.96
CA LYS A 17 4.90 21.19 16.20
C LYS A 17 4.66 20.12 15.13
N LYS A 18 3.41 19.93 14.70
CA LYS A 18 3.06 18.99 13.63
C LYS A 18 3.70 19.42 12.31
N ILE A 19 3.61 20.69 11.94
CA ILE A 19 4.20 21.22 10.72
C ILE A 19 5.73 21.03 10.72
N ASP A 20 6.41 21.32 11.82
CA ASP A 20 7.85 21.10 11.95
C ASP A 20 8.24 19.63 11.71
N SER A 21 7.50 18.70 12.33
CA SER A 21 7.71 17.26 12.14
C SER A 21 7.55 16.85 10.67
N GLU A 22 6.53 17.37 10.00
CA GLU A 22 6.31 17.08 8.58
C GLU A 22 7.41 17.69 7.70
N LYS A 23 7.86 18.91 7.97
CA LYS A 23 9.00 19.54 7.28
C LYS A 23 10.28 18.71 7.42
N ARG A 24 10.58 18.17 8.62
CA ARG A 24 11.71 17.26 8.82
C ARG A 24 11.60 15.99 7.99
N ARG A 25 10.41 15.39 7.93
CA ARG A 25 10.15 14.18 7.12
C ARG A 25 10.25 14.45 5.61
N ILE A 26 9.81 15.62 5.16
CA ILE A 26 9.97 16.07 3.77
C ILE A 26 11.46 16.19 3.42
N LYS A 27 12.25 16.86 4.26
CA LYS A 27 13.71 16.97 4.07
C LYS A 27 14.39 15.60 4.02
N ALA A 28 13.99 14.67 4.89
CA ALA A 28 14.51 13.30 4.85
C ALA A 28 14.14 12.57 3.55
N CYS A 29 12.92 12.79 3.04
CA CYS A 29 12.48 12.23 1.77
C CYS A 29 13.28 12.78 0.58
N LEU A 30 13.55 14.09 0.56
CA LEU A 30 14.37 14.72 -0.49
C LEU A 30 15.80 14.18 -0.53
N ARG A 31 16.37 13.90 0.64
CA ARG A 31 17.71 13.31 0.80
C ARG A 31 17.77 11.80 0.52
N SER A 32 16.66 11.18 0.16
CA SER A 32 16.64 9.72 -0.09
C SER A 32 17.14 9.33 -1.48
N MET A 33 17.32 10.30 -2.39
CA MET A 33 17.87 10.06 -3.72
C MET A 33 19.41 10.15 -3.70
N PRO A 34 20.10 9.43 -4.60
CA PRO A 34 21.53 9.63 -4.83
C PRO A 34 21.82 11.07 -5.24
N SER A 35 22.88 11.66 -4.68
CA SER A 35 23.27 13.04 -4.95
C SER A 35 23.65 13.27 -6.41
N ALA A 36 23.30 14.44 -6.93
CA ALA A 36 23.48 14.88 -8.31
C ALA A 36 22.77 14.01 -9.38
N SER A 37 21.89 13.10 -8.97
CA SER A 37 21.15 12.21 -9.88
C SER A 37 19.99 12.91 -10.60
N ILE A 38 19.50 12.30 -11.68
CA ILE A 38 18.30 12.78 -12.39
C ILE A 38 17.07 12.66 -11.48
N SER A 39 16.98 11.56 -10.73
CA SER A 39 15.91 11.33 -9.75
C SER A 39 15.88 12.38 -8.65
N GLU A 40 17.04 12.79 -8.11
CA GLU A 40 17.13 13.87 -7.13
C GLU A 40 16.56 15.18 -7.69
N LYS A 41 16.98 15.57 -8.89
CA LYS A 41 16.52 16.80 -9.56
C LYS A 41 15.00 16.77 -9.78
N ALA A 42 14.47 15.67 -10.29
CA ALA A 42 13.04 15.51 -10.54
C ALA A 42 12.22 15.54 -9.24
N LEU A 43 12.71 14.91 -8.17
CA LEU A 43 12.03 14.90 -6.86
C LEU A 43 11.99 16.30 -6.23
N HIS A 44 13.09 17.06 -6.33
CA HIS A 44 13.13 18.44 -5.84
C HIS A 44 12.23 19.38 -6.65
N ALA A 45 12.22 19.27 -7.98
CA ALA A 45 11.32 20.05 -8.82
C ALA A 45 9.84 19.74 -8.53
N TYR A 46 9.51 18.47 -8.26
CA TYR A 46 8.17 18.10 -7.82
C TYR A 46 7.83 18.67 -6.43
N TRP A 47 8.78 18.68 -5.50
CA TRP A 47 8.60 19.32 -4.20
C TRP A 47 8.28 20.81 -4.32
N GLN A 48 8.99 21.56 -5.18
CA GLN A 48 8.70 22.97 -5.44
C GLN A 48 7.25 23.18 -5.89
N GLN A 49 6.74 22.33 -6.79
CA GLN A 49 5.34 22.39 -7.19
C GLN A 49 4.38 22.11 -6.03
N LEU A 50 4.70 21.15 -5.16
CA LEU A 50 3.89 20.85 -3.97
C LEU A 50 3.92 21.98 -2.95
N GLU A 51 5.07 22.65 -2.78
CA GLU A 51 5.25 23.81 -1.90
C GLU A 51 4.36 24.97 -2.35
N THR A 52 4.35 25.32 -3.64
CA THR A 52 3.43 26.33 -4.19
C THR A 52 1.96 25.97 -3.94
N ARG A 53 1.61 24.68 -3.97
CA ARG A 53 0.24 24.23 -3.65
C ARG A 53 -0.08 24.35 -2.16
N ILE A 54 0.89 24.18 -1.28
CA ILE A 54 0.74 24.38 0.17
C ILE A 54 0.48 25.87 0.44
N GLU A 55 1.31 26.74 -0.14
CA GLU A 55 1.20 28.19 0.00
C GLU A 55 -0.15 28.71 -0.51
N ALA A 56 -0.65 28.14 -1.61
CA ALA A 56 -1.97 28.43 -2.15
C ALA A 56 -3.14 27.78 -1.38
N GLY A 57 -2.90 27.08 -0.26
CA GLY A 57 -3.93 26.39 0.53
C GLY A 57 -4.58 25.19 -0.16
N LYS A 58 -4.05 24.73 -1.30
CA LYS A 58 -4.62 23.62 -2.11
C LYS A 58 -4.21 22.23 -1.64
N THR A 59 -3.29 22.14 -0.67
CA THR A 59 -2.87 20.88 -0.05
C THR A 59 -2.26 21.15 1.33
N SER A 60 -2.30 20.15 2.21
CA SER A 60 -1.60 20.20 3.51
C SER A 60 -0.15 19.72 3.39
N HIS A 61 0.69 20.08 4.37
CA HIS A 61 2.05 19.51 4.51
C HIS A 61 2.03 17.98 4.58
N THR A 62 1.03 17.40 5.25
CA THR A 62 0.89 15.94 5.35
C THR A 62 0.57 15.29 4.02
N SER A 63 -0.38 15.83 3.27
CA SER A 63 -0.74 15.34 1.94
C SER A 63 0.43 15.48 0.97
N ALA A 64 1.14 16.61 1.01
CA ALA A 64 2.33 16.85 0.18
C ALA A 64 3.46 15.86 0.52
N ARG A 65 3.74 15.62 1.81
CA ARG A 65 4.72 14.62 2.24
C ARG A 65 4.37 13.22 1.74
N LEU A 66 3.09 12.82 1.81
CA LEU A 66 2.64 11.51 1.32
C LEU A 66 2.85 11.37 -0.19
N ALA A 67 2.49 12.40 -0.96
CA ALA A 67 2.72 12.43 -2.41
C ALA A 67 4.21 12.39 -2.75
N LEU A 68 5.04 13.17 -2.05
CA LEU A 68 6.49 13.18 -2.24
C LEU A 68 7.13 11.83 -1.93
N ARG A 69 6.68 11.16 -0.86
CA ARG A 69 7.15 9.81 -0.51
C ARG A 69 6.80 8.78 -1.58
N ALA A 70 5.59 8.86 -2.15
CA ALA A 70 5.19 7.98 -3.24
C ALA A 70 6.05 8.21 -4.49
N ALA A 71 6.36 9.48 -4.82
CA ALA A 71 7.27 9.84 -5.90
C ALA A 71 8.68 9.27 -5.69
N ALA A 72 9.26 9.45 -4.50
CA ALA A 72 10.57 8.90 -4.14
C ALA A 72 10.61 7.37 -4.24
N ALA A 73 9.56 6.69 -3.78
CA ALA A 73 9.46 5.24 -3.86
C ALA A 73 9.42 4.74 -5.32
N LEU A 74 8.68 5.43 -6.20
CA LEU A 74 8.66 5.10 -7.63
C LEU A 74 10.03 5.31 -8.28
N LEU A 75 10.72 6.41 -7.97
CA LEU A 75 12.05 6.69 -8.51
C LEU A 75 13.07 5.62 -8.10
N LEU A 76 13.10 5.23 -6.82
CA LEU A 76 14.01 4.18 -6.33
C LEU A 76 13.67 2.78 -6.89
N ALA A 77 12.40 2.52 -7.18
CA ALA A 77 11.97 1.28 -7.81
C ALA A 77 12.32 1.23 -9.32
N THR A 78 12.47 2.40 -9.94
CA THR A 78 12.87 2.55 -11.35
C THR A 78 14.37 2.31 -11.51
N ASP A 79 15.16 3.06 -10.76
CA ASP A 79 16.62 3.01 -10.81
C ASP A 79 17.18 3.50 -9.47
N ARG A 80 17.88 2.61 -8.76
CA ARG A 80 18.46 2.91 -7.45
C ARG A 80 19.58 3.94 -7.53
N GLU A 81 20.30 4.00 -8.66
CA GLU A 81 21.36 4.99 -8.89
C GLU A 81 20.80 6.34 -9.38
N GLY A 82 19.50 6.39 -9.68
CA GLY A 82 18.78 7.62 -10.04
C GLY A 82 19.19 8.22 -11.38
N GLN A 83 19.78 7.44 -12.28
CA GLN A 83 20.33 7.90 -13.56
C GLN A 83 19.28 8.00 -14.67
N ARG A 84 18.04 7.54 -14.42
CA ARG A 84 16.93 7.66 -15.36
C ARG A 84 15.60 7.91 -14.68
N LEU A 85 14.66 8.50 -15.43
CA LEU A 85 13.27 8.66 -15.02
C LEU A 85 12.43 7.41 -15.35
N PRO A 86 11.29 7.21 -14.66
CA PRO A 86 10.40 6.10 -14.95
C PRO A 86 9.82 6.17 -16.36
N GLN A 87 9.77 5.01 -17.00
CA GLN A 87 8.96 4.75 -18.19
C GLN A 87 7.69 3.99 -17.78
N GLN A 88 6.76 3.78 -18.71
CA GLN A 88 5.48 3.13 -18.41
C GLN A 88 5.68 1.74 -17.77
N GLY A 89 6.65 0.95 -18.26
CA GLY A 89 6.96 -0.36 -17.69
C GLY A 89 7.39 -0.30 -16.21
N ASP A 90 8.13 0.74 -15.81
CA ASP A 90 8.54 0.93 -14.41
C ASP A 90 7.34 1.26 -13.52
N VAL A 91 6.44 2.12 -14.01
CA VAL A 91 5.19 2.46 -13.32
C VAL A 91 4.32 1.22 -13.15
N ASP A 92 4.19 0.41 -14.21
CA ASP A 92 3.43 -0.83 -14.18
C ASP A 92 4.04 -1.82 -13.19
N ASN A 93 5.36 -2.02 -13.20
CA ASN A 93 6.06 -2.90 -12.28
C ASN A 93 5.94 -2.42 -10.82
N TYR A 94 6.06 -1.12 -10.59
CA TYR A 94 5.89 -0.52 -9.26
C TYR A 94 4.46 -0.74 -8.73
N LEU A 95 3.45 -0.50 -9.56
CA LEU A 95 2.04 -0.71 -9.16
C LEU A 95 1.69 -2.19 -9.05
N GLN A 96 2.39 -3.09 -9.74
CA GLN A 96 2.28 -4.52 -9.51
C GLN A 96 2.81 -4.91 -8.13
N ALA A 97 3.93 -4.33 -7.70
CA ALA A 97 4.49 -4.56 -6.37
C ALA A 97 3.66 -3.91 -5.26
N VAL A 98 3.04 -2.74 -5.53
CA VAL A 98 2.27 -1.97 -4.55
C VAL A 98 0.93 -1.47 -5.13
N PRO A 99 -0.07 -2.36 -5.31
CA PRO A 99 -1.30 -2.08 -6.08
C PRO A 99 -2.20 -0.98 -5.51
N GLY A 100 -2.02 -0.56 -4.26
CA GLY A 100 -2.76 0.55 -3.65
C GLY A 100 -2.19 1.95 -3.92
N GLN A 101 -1.05 2.09 -4.60
CA GLN A 101 -0.35 3.38 -4.73
C GLN A 101 -0.66 4.18 -5.99
N ALA A 102 -1.55 3.69 -6.88
CA ALA A 102 -1.85 4.35 -8.15
C ALA A 102 -2.25 5.83 -7.98
N ALA A 103 -3.18 6.11 -7.05
CA ALA A 103 -3.60 7.48 -6.74
C ALA A 103 -2.44 8.33 -6.22
N SER A 104 -1.59 7.77 -5.34
CA SER A 104 -0.47 8.48 -4.73
C SER A 104 0.60 8.89 -5.73
N VAL A 105 0.85 8.08 -6.77
CA VAL A 105 1.84 8.39 -7.83
C VAL A 105 1.25 9.19 -8.99
N THR A 106 -0.07 9.38 -9.04
CA THR A 106 -0.75 10.13 -10.12
C THR A 106 -0.28 11.58 -10.20
N GLY A 107 -0.11 12.25 -9.06
CA GLY A 107 0.40 13.63 -9.05
C GLY A 107 1.79 13.74 -9.68
N PHE A 108 2.68 12.81 -9.34
CA PHE A 108 4.06 12.82 -9.82
C PHE A 108 4.20 12.39 -11.29
N THR A 109 3.48 11.36 -11.72
CA THR A 109 3.46 10.94 -13.13
C THR A 109 2.91 12.06 -14.04
N ASN A 110 1.87 12.76 -13.62
CA ASN A 110 1.36 13.94 -14.33
C ASN A 110 2.38 15.09 -14.37
N PHE A 111 3.14 15.30 -13.29
CA PHE A 111 4.24 16.26 -13.27
C PHE A 111 5.31 15.90 -14.31
N LEU A 112 5.76 14.64 -14.34
CA LEU A 112 6.75 14.17 -15.31
C LEU A 112 6.25 14.30 -16.75
N ASN A 113 5.00 13.94 -17.02
CA ASN A 113 4.40 14.07 -18.35
C ASN A 113 4.47 15.51 -18.88
N ARG A 114 4.25 16.51 -17.99
CA ARG A 114 4.32 17.93 -18.35
C ARG A 114 5.75 18.43 -18.56
N GLN A 115 6.70 17.97 -17.77
CA GLN A 115 8.09 18.48 -17.78
C GLN A 115 9.00 17.75 -18.77
N HIS A 116 8.69 16.51 -19.12
CA HIS A 116 9.58 15.63 -19.87
C HIS A 116 8.92 14.98 -21.10
N ALA A 117 7.77 15.49 -21.54
CA ALA A 117 7.01 14.98 -22.69
C ALA A 117 6.75 13.46 -22.65
N THR A 118 6.54 12.92 -21.44
CA THR A 118 6.20 11.50 -21.24
C THR A 118 4.69 11.28 -21.25
N THR A 119 4.26 10.02 -21.39
CA THR A 119 2.85 9.60 -21.39
C THR A 119 2.58 8.55 -20.33
N LEU A 120 3.12 8.74 -19.13
CA LEU A 120 2.96 7.83 -18.00
C LEU A 120 1.50 7.81 -17.53
N ALA A 121 0.94 6.61 -17.42
CA ALA A 121 -0.40 6.36 -16.94
C ALA A 121 -0.36 5.37 -15.77
N PRO A 122 -0.51 5.82 -14.52
CA PRO A 122 -0.53 4.93 -13.35
C PRO A 122 -1.88 4.20 -13.27
N ARG A 123 -1.97 3.07 -13.99
CA ARG A 123 -3.17 2.25 -14.05
C ARG A 123 -2.87 0.86 -13.47
N VAL A 124 -3.76 0.39 -12.62
CA VAL A 124 -3.75 -1.02 -12.20
C VAL A 124 -4.62 -1.80 -13.18
N ASP A 125 -4.02 -2.74 -13.90
CA ASP A 125 -4.80 -3.72 -14.67
C ASP A 125 -5.54 -4.63 -13.69
N VAL A 126 -6.82 -4.32 -13.44
CA VAL A 126 -7.68 -5.02 -12.49
C VAL A 126 -7.78 -6.51 -12.81
N LYS A 127 -7.78 -6.89 -14.10
CA LYS A 127 -7.84 -8.30 -14.51
C LYS A 127 -6.55 -9.02 -14.15
N ARG A 128 -5.39 -8.41 -14.46
CA ARG A 128 -4.09 -8.98 -14.07
C ARG A 128 -3.89 -9.02 -12.55
N ALA A 129 -4.36 -8.01 -11.83
CA ALA A 129 -4.31 -7.98 -10.37
C ALA A 129 -5.15 -9.09 -9.74
N ARG A 130 -6.39 -9.30 -10.23
CA ARG A 130 -7.27 -10.40 -9.79
C ARG A 130 -6.67 -11.76 -10.11
N LYS A 131 -6.14 -11.95 -11.33
CA LYS A 131 -5.47 -13.20 -11.73
C LYS A 131 -4.32 -13.54 -10.79
N ARG A 132 -3.42 -12.58 -10.53
CA ARG A 132 -2.29 -12.80 -9.62
C ARG A 132 -2.72 -13.03 -8.18
N ARG A 133 -3.73 -12.31 -7.69
CA ARG A 133 -4.27 -12.56 -6.34
C ARG A 133 -4.76 -14.01 -6.22
N LYS A 134 -5.47 -14.50 -7.23
CA LYS A 134 -5.92 -15.88 -7.31
C LYS A 134 -4.76 -16.88 -7.37
N GLU A 135 -3.71 -16.60 -8.15
CA GLU A 135 -2.48 -17.43 -8.19
C GLU A 135 -1.73 -17.47 -6.85
N THR A 136 -1.61 -16.33 -6.16
CA THR A 136 -1.00 -16.26 -4.82
C THR A 136 -1.80 -17.07 -3.82
N LEU A 137 -3.13 -16.91 -3.79
CA LEU A 137 -4.01 -17.68 -2.92
C LEU A 137 -3.91 -19.18 -3.21
N ALA A 138 -3.87 -19.59 -4.49
CA ALA A 138 -3.67 -20.99 -4.86
C ALA A 138 -2.35 -21.54 -4.29
N ARG A 139 -1.24 -20.81 -4.42
CA ARG A 139 0.06 -21.22 -3.86
C ARG A 139 0.03 -21.31 -2.34
N THR A 140 -0.63 -20.36 -1.68
CA THR A 140 -0.82 -20.38 -0.23
C THR A 140 -1.60 -21.62 0.20
N LEU A 141 -2.74 -21.90 -0.42
CA LEU A 141 -3.56 -23.08 -0.12
C LEU A 141 -2.80 -24.38 -0.41
N MET A 142 -2.10 -24.49 -1.55
CA MET A 142 -1.26 -25.65 -1.86
C MET A 142 -0.13 -25.86 -0.84
N THR A 143 0.46 -24.78 -0.34
CA THR A 143 1.51 -24.86 0.70
C THR A 143 0.92 -25.33 2.02
N MET A 144 -0.24 -24.78 2.40
CA MET A 144 -0.94 -25.15 3.63
C MET A 144 -1.42 -26.60 3.59
N ALA A 145 -1.90 -27.08 2.44
CA ALA A 145 -2.34 -28.46 2.22
C ALA A 145 -1.23 -29.49 2.44
N ARG A 146 0.03 -29.15 2.14
CA ARG A 146 1.19 -30.03 2.35
C ARG A 146 1.60 -30.19 3.83
N CYS A 147 1.04 -29.39 4.73
CA CYS A 147 1.30 -29.47 6.15
C CYS A 147 0.04 -30.01 6.85
N ALA A 148 0.18 -31.06 7.65
CA ALA A 148 -0.92 -31.53 8.50
C ALA A 148 -1.46 -30.38 9.39
N ASP A 149 -2.76 -30.43 9.70
CA ASP A 149 -3.47 -29.45 10.52
C ASP A 149 -2.63 -29.01 11.74
N GLN A 150 -2.27 -27.72 11.80
CA GLN A 150 -1.44 -27.14 12.85
C GLN A 150 -2.26 -26.42 13.93
N GLY A 151 -3.56 -26.68 14.00
CA GLY A 151 -4.46 -26.12 15.00
C GLY A 151 -5.26 -24.92 14.52
N GLU A 152 -5.92 -24.24 15.47
CA GLU A 152 -6.97 -23.26 15.18
C GLU A 152 -6.50 -22.07 14.33
N ALA A 153 -5.29 -21.55 14.56
CA ALA A 153 -4.73 -20.45 13.78
C ALA A 153 -4.48 -20.84 12.31
N TRP A 154 -4.06 -22.08 12.05
CA TRP A 154 -3.92 -22.62 10.70
C TRP A 154 -5.29 -22.73 10.02
N ARG A 155 -6.30 -23.23 10.74
CA ARG A 155 -7.66 -23.37 10.23
C ARG A 155 -8.32 -22.02 9.93
N GLU A 156 -8.16 -21.02 10.79
CA GLU A 156 -8.62 -19.65 10.53
C GLU A 156 -7.98 -19.10 9.24
N ALA A 157 -6.67 -19.26 9.09
CA ALA A 157 -5.95 -18.81 7.89
C ALA A 157 -6.40 -19.56 6.62
N TRP A 158 -6.66 -20.86 6.72
CA TRP A 158 -7.18 -21.68 5.61
C TRP A 158 -8.53 -21.15 5.15
N ILE A 159 -9.49 -20.96 6.08
CA ILE A 159 -10.83 -20.47 5.75
C ILE A 159 -10.76 -19.10 5.09
N VAL A 160 -9.97 -18.18 5.64
CA VAL A 160 -9.80 -16.84 5.05
C VAL A 160 -9.26 -16.91 3.61
N ALA A 161 -8.22 -17.72 3.37
CA ALA A 161 -7.63 -17.85 2.04
C ALA A 161 -8.57 -18.56 1.06
N ALA A 162 -9.26 -19.62 1.52
CA ALA A 162 -10.16 -20.43 0.70
C ALA A 162 -11.44 -19.67 0.32
N MET A 163 -12.02 -18.88 1.23
CA MET A 163 -13.14 -18.00 0.93
C MET A 163 -12.82 -17.02 -0.19
N GLU A 164 -11.65 -16.39 -0.15
CA GLU A 164 -11.25 -15.46 -1.21
C GLU A 164 -10.93 -16.18 -2.52
N TYR A 165 -10.34 -17.38 -2.46
CA TYR A 165 -9.94 -18.13 -3.64
C TYR A 165 -11.11 -18.76 -4.41
N PHE A 166 -11.98 -19.48 -3.71
CA PHE A 166 -13.07 -20.26 -4.29
C PHE A 166 -14.31 -19.39 -4.56
N HIS A 167 -14.58 -18.42 -3.68
CA HIS A 167 -15.85 -17.66 -3.68
C HIS A 167 -15.66 -16.16 -3.92
N ASP A 168 -14.44 -15.70 -4.23
CA ASP A 168 -14.08 -14.28 -4.42
C ASP A 168 -14.55 -13.39 -3.26
N THR A 169 -14.67 -13.98 -2.07
CA THR A 169 -15.29 -13.38 -0.89
C THR A 169 -14.23 -13.12 0.16
N LYS A 170 -13.99 -11.84 0.47
CA LYS A 170 -12.99 -11.46 1.47
C LYS A 170 -13.55 -11.56 2.88
N VAL A 171 -12.92 -12.40 3.68
CA VAL A 171 -13.21 -12.56 5.11
C VAL A 171 -11.96 -12.18 5.90
N THR A 172 -12.10 -11.37 6.95
CA THR A 172 -10.99 -11.13 7.90
C THR A 172 -11.08 -12.11 9.05
N GLN A 173 -9.97 -12.40 9.75
CA GLN A 173 -10.01 -13.25 10.95
C GLN A 173 -11.01 -12.74 12.00
N LYS A 174 -11.10 -11.42 12.17
CA LYS A 174 -12.09 -10.81 13.07
C LYS A 174 -13.53 -11.12 12.65
N MET A 175 -13.83 -11.06 11.35
CA MET A 175 -15.14 -11.42 10.82
C MET A 175 -15.40 -12.91 11.00
N LEU A 176 -14.42 -13.76 10.69
CA LEU A 176 -14.55 -15.22 10.78
C LEU A 176 -15.01 -15.68 12.18
N ARG A 177 -14.50 -15.06 13.24
CA ARG A 177 -14.91 -15.35 14.63
C ARG A 177 -16.37 -15.03 14.96
N GLN A 178 -17.05 -14.30 14.08
CA GLN A 178 -18.46 -13.95 14.19
C GLN A 178 -19.35 -14.76 13.24
N LEU A 179 -18.74 -15.59 12.38
CA LEU A 179 -19.46 -16.42 11.42
C LEU A 179 -19.70 -17.82 12.00
N THR A 180 -20.79 -18.44 11.55
CA THR A 180 -21.02 -19.85 11.81
C THR A 180 -20.14 -20.68 10.89
N VAL A 181 -19.29 -21.51 11.48
CA VAL A 181 -18.36 -22.40 10.78
C VAL A 181 -18.62 -23.83 11.23
N GLU A 182 -19.10 -24.65 10.30
CA GLU A 182 -19.43 -26.06 10.55
C GLU A 182 -18.48 -26.97 9.78
N ARG A 183 -18.06 -28.07 10.40
CA ARG A 183 -17.23 -29.08 9.73
C ARG A 183 -18.15 -30.17 9.19
N THR A 184 -18.05 -30.47 7.90
CA THR A 184 -18.74 -31.58 7.25
C THR A 184 -17.78 -32.76 7.05
N THR A 185 -18.33 -33.89 6.61
CA THR A 185 -17.55 -35.10 6.29
C THR A 185 -16.55 -34.89 5.15
N ASP A 186 -16.75 -33.90 4.29
CA ASP A 186 -15.98 -33.62 3.08
C ASP A 186 -15.36 -32.21 3.06
N GLY A 187 -15.55 -31.38 4.09
CA GLY A 187 -15.11 -30.00 4.05
C GLY A 187 -15.51 -29.12 5.25
N ILE A 188 -15.56 -27.82 4.99
CA ILE A 188 -16.05 -26.79 5.92
C ILE A 188 -17.18 -26.01 5.25
N GLN A 189 -18.25 -25.78 5.99
CA GLN A 189 -19.28 -24.80 5.63
C GLN A 189 -19.11 -23.52 6.45
N VAL A 190 -19.19 -22.38 5.78
CA VAL A 190 -19.16 -21.05 6.38
C VAL A 190 -20.44 -20.32 6.01
N VAL A 191 -21.23 -19.91 6.99
CA VAL A 191 -22.46 -19.14 6.76
C VAL A 191 -22.16 -17.66 6.94
N MET A 192 -22.40 -16.87 5.90
CA MET A 192 -22.22 -15.43 5.91
C MET A 192 -23.38 -14.76 5.17
N SER A 193 -24.10 -13.86 5.85
CA SER A 193 -25.23 -13.12 5.27
C SER A 193 -26.28 -14.02 4.60
N ASP A 194 -26.68 -15.08 5.30
CA ASP A 194 -27.63 -16.11 4.84
C ASP A 194 -27.19 -16.92 3.60
N VAL A 195 -25.92 -16.79 3.20
CA VAL A 195 -25.31 -17.61 2.15
C VAL A 195 -24.34 -18.61 2.79
N THR A 196 -24.51 -19.88 2.43
CA THR A 196 -23.61 -20.96 2.86
C THR A 196 -22.54 -21.18 1.81
N TYR A 197 -21.28 -21.04 2.22
CA TYR A 197 -20.09 -21.27 1.40
C TYR A 197 -19.45 -22.59 1.82
N TRP A 198 -19.27 -23.50 0.87
CA TRP A 198 -18.54 -24.75 1.11
C TRP A 198 -17.07 -24.58 0.71
N LEU A 199 -16.16 -25.07 1.54
CA LEU A 199 -14.71 -25.03 1.34
C LEU A 199 -14.16 -26.44 1.46
N PRO A 200 -13.26 -26.85 0.55
CA PRO A 200 -12.58 -28.13 0.70
C PRO A 200 -11.69 -28.07 1.94
N LEU A 201 -11.73 -29.12 2.74
CA LEU A 201 -10.68 -29.42 3.70
C LEU A 201 -9.87 -30.55 3.08
N ASP A 202 -8.54 -30.46 3.08
CA ASP A 202 -7.74 -31.60 2.66
C ASP A 202 -7.90 -32.66 3.76
N ILE A 203 -8.70 -33.68 3.45
CA ILE A 203 -8.89 -34.86 4.27
C ILE A 203 -7.99 -35.90 3.63
N GLU A 204 -6.70 -35.89 3.97
CA GLU A 204 -5.81 -37.05 3.98
C GLU A 204 -4.36 -36.61 4.30
N CYS A 205 -3.95 -36.88 5.54
CA CYS A 205 -2.59 -37.29 5.87
C CYS A 205 -2.70 -38.69 6.49
#